data_AF-G3B6P1-F1
#
_entry.id   AF-G3B6P1-F1
#
_cell.length_a   1.000
_cell.length_b   1.000
_cell.length_c   1.000
_cell.angle_alpha   90.00
_cell.angle_beta   90.00
_cell.angle_gamma   90.00
#
_symmetry.space_group_name_H-M   'P 1'
#
loop_
_entity.id
_entity.type
_entity.pdbx_description
1 polymer ?
#
loop_
_entity_poly.entity_id
_entity_poly.type
_entity_poly.pdbx_seq_one_letter_code
_entity_poly.pdbx_strand_id
1 'polypeptide(L)'
;MTPSFLLLILLALFHYVHSIGMVIEPCLEGDPAQQSSLINLRNCLAYHTNNNDLIMVKIVSGPQIQSQTLNLKIFDSENNLLRVSNNLVGEITIIMKNLNNDPIYDEGNSKRSRANIIDRLAFLKSDEHKAQQLLNNNKGKNLIYVCFDNLYSDKSWSFHPENREIELTVDLRDVSKMQGTDYNLYSKYFHKFQSTENSDHRMKDMSQVEFDDEIAVIENELNDVVENLKNSAIILKNIQLQESRLRDINEQIFAGYTFMTVLVLVAIVGFGIFQTVYVHRYLTKKVIY
;
A
#
# COMPACT_ATOMS: atom_id res chain seq x y z
N MET A 1 -40.10 15.78 -18.32
CA MET A 1 -39.17 15.87 -17.17
C MET A 1 -38.12 16.89 -17.50
N THR A 2 -38.06 17.99 -16.76
CA THR A 2 -37.16 19.11 -17.01
C THR A 2 -35.70 18.73 -16.68
N PRO A 3 -34.70 19.21 -17.46
CA PRO A 3 -33.28 18.92 -17.21
C PRO A 3 -32.82 19.33 -15.79
N SER A 4 -33.52 20.27 -15.17
CA SER A 4 -33.29 20.71 -13.78
C SER A 4 -33.53 19.62 -12.73
N PHE A 5 -34.40 18.64 -12.99
CA PHE A 5 -34.69 17.57 -12.03
C PHE A 5 -33.60 16.49 -12.04
N LEU A 6 -33.02 16.23 -13.22
CA LEU A 6 -31.95 15.24 -13.39
C LEU A 6 -30.62 15.75 -12.79
N LEU A 7 -30.34 17.05 -12.90
CA LEU A 7 -29.18 17.68 -12.25
C LEU A 7 -29.27 17.65 -10.72
N LEU A 8 -30.47 17.85 -10.16
CA LEU A 8 -30.74 17.78 -8.71
C LEU A 8 -30.53 16.37 -8.16
N ILE A 9 -30.97 15.35 -8.92
CA ILE A 9 -30.72 13.95 -8.59
C ILE A 9 -29.23 13.63 -8.65
N LEU A 10 -28.52 14.13 -9.68
CA LEU A 10 -27.07 13.90 -9.82
C LEU A 10 -26.26 14.55 -8.68
N LEU A 11 -26.60 15.79 -8.29
CA LEU A 11 -25.98 16.50 -7.16
C LEU A 11 -26.29 15.86 -5.80
N ALA A 12 -27.49 15.30 -5.65
CA ALA A 12 -27.83 14.49 -4.46
C ALA A 12 -27.01 13.20 -4.41
N LEU A 13 -26.74 12.57 -5.56
CA LEU A 13 -25.94 11.33 -5.66
C LEU A 13 -24.44 11.56 -5.40
N PHE A 14 -23.89 12.74 -5.71
CA PHE A 14 -22.47 13.05 -5.43
C PHE A 14 -22.14 13.11 -3.92
N HIS A 15 -23.11 13.43 -3.07
CA HIS A 15 -22.92 13.37 -1.61
C HIS A 15 -22.79 11.93 -1.08
N TYR A 16 -23.09 10.92 -1.89
CA TYR A 16 -22.96 9.52 -1.52
C TYR A 16 -21.67 8.87 -2.03
N VAL A 17 -20.77 9.62 -2.68
CA VAL A 17 -19.44 9.10 -3.03
C VAL A 17 -18.60 9.05 -1.75
N HIS A 18 -18.80 7.99 -0.98
CA HIS A 18 -17.90 7.60 0.09
C HIS A 18 -16.63 7.07 -0.59
N SER A 19 -15.47 7.57 -0.18
CA SER A 19 -14.20 6.93 -0.49
C SER A 19 -14.22 5.50 0.02
N ILE A 20 -13.41 4.62 -0.59
CA ILE A 20 -13.24 3.26 -0.10
C ILE A 20 -12.42 3.34 1.19
N GLY A 21 -13.12 3.58 2.30
CA GLY A 21 -12.59 3.57 3.66
C GLY A 21 -13.26 2.48 4.48
N MET A 22 -12.56 1.99 5.49
CA MET A 22 -13.10 1.05 6.48
C MET A 22 -13.42 1.82 7.76
N VAL A 23 -14.58 1.51 8.36
CA VAL A 23 -14.98 2.06 9.66
C VAL A 23 -14.68 1.02 10.74
N ILE A 24 -13.93 1.42 11.76
CA ILE A 24 -13.52 0.54 12.86
C ILE A 24 -14.30 0.92 14.11
N GLU A 25 -15.06 -0.05 14.61
CA GLU A 25 -15.85 0.09 15.82
C GLU A 25 -14.95 0.10 17.07
N PRO A 26 -15.30 0.92 18.08
CA PRO A 26 -14.56 1.00 19.32
C PRO A 26 -14.72 -0.28 20.16
N CYS A 27 -13.63 -0.71 20.79
CA CYS A 27 -13.55 -1.87 21.67
C CYS A 27 -12.88 -1.51 22.99
N LEU A 28 -13.30 -2.16 24.07
CA LEU A 28 -12.81 -1.85 25.41
C LEU A 28 -11.37 -2.32 25.58
N GLU A 29 -10.49 -1.47 26.10
CA GLU A 29 -9.13 -1.86 26.44
C GLU A 29 -9.14 -2.95 27.53
N GLY A 30 -8.53 -4.10 27.20
CA GLY A 30 -8.45 -5.27 28.10
C GLY A 30 -9.46 -6.39 27.84
N ASP A 31 -10.37 -6.26 26.85
CA ASP A 31 -11.20 -7.39 26.39
C ASP A 31 -10.54 -8.11 25.21
N PRO A 32 -9.85 -9.26 25.42
CA PRO A 32 -9.16 -9.97 24.35
C PRO A 32 -10.12 -10.61 23.35
N ALA A 33 -11.39 -10.82 23.70
CA ALA A 33 -12.37 -11.43 22.81
C ALA A 33 -12.76 -10.49 21.66
N GLN A 34 -12.70 -9.18 21.90
CA GLN A 34 -13.05 -8.16 20.90
C GLN A 34 -11.85 -7.72 20.05
N GLN A 35 -10.63 -8.05 20.48
CA GLN A 35 -9.41 -7.66 19.78
C GLN A 35 -9.12 -8.56 18.58
N SER A 36 -8.48 -7.96 17.58
CA SER A 36 -8.07 -8.65 16.37
C SER A 36 -7.03 -9.73 16.66
N SER A 37 -7.34 -10.94 16.22
CA SER A 37 -6.49 -12.14 16.30
C SER A 37 -6.82 -13.10 15.17
N LEU A 38 -6.04 -14.17 14.98
CA LEU A 38 -6.36 -15.20 13.98
C LEU A 38 -7.75 -15.84 14.21
N ILE A 39 -8.22 -15.86 15.45
CA ILE A 39 -9.55 -16.40 15.83
C ILE A 39 -10.65 -15.35 15.60
N ASN A 40 -10.34 -14.06 15.79
CA ASN A 40 -11.27 -12.95 15.61
C ASN A 40 -10.76 -11.97 14.55
N LEU A 41 -11.25 -12.13 13.33
CA LEU A 41 -10.87 -11.33 12.15
C LEU A 41 -11.84 -10.17 11.83
N ARG A 42 -12.66 -9.73 12.82
CA ARG A 42 -13.75 -8.77 12.59
C ARG A 42 -13.29 -7.46 11.93
N ASN A 43 -12.13 -6.94 12.34
CA ASN A 43 -11.57 -5.70 11.82
C ASN A 43 -10.32 -5.94 10.95
N CYS A 44 -10.28 -7.08 10.25
CA CYS A 44 -9.14 -7.53 9.48
C CYS A 44 -9.45 -7.62 7.99
N LEU A 45 -8.47 -7.22 7.17
CA LEU A 45 -8.48 -7.41 5.74
C LEU A 45 -7.41 -8.43 5.35
N ALA A 46 -7.83 -9.46 4.62
CA ALA A 46 -6.98 -10.57 4.20
C ALA A 46 -6.49 -10.34 2.76
N TYR A 47 -5.18 -10.45 2.55
CA TYR A 47 -4.56 -10.34 1.23
C TYR A 47 -3.79 -11.61 0.89
N HIS A 48 -4.01 -12.12 -0.32
CA HIS A 48 -3.21 -13.20 -0.87
C HIS A 48 -1.85 -12.66 -1.28
N THR A 49 -0.79 -13.37 -0.89
CA THR A 49 0.60 -13.00 -1.15
C THR A 49 1.36 -14.22 -1.65
N ASN A 50 2.50 -14.02 -2.29
CA ASN A 50 3.44 -15.08 -2.66
C ASN A 50 4.69 -15.02 -1.75
N ASN A 51 5.48 -16.10 -1.72
CA ASN A 51 6.68 -16.22 -0.87
C ASN A 51 7.71 -15.09 -1.10
N ASN A 52 7.70 -14.46 -2.29
CA ASN A 52 8.65 -13.42 -2.67
C ASN A 52 8.01 -12.04 -2.90
N ASP A 53 6.78 -11.83 -2.43
CA ASP A 53 6.15 -10.52 -2.56
C ASP A 53 6.69 -9.54 -1.51
N LEU A 54 7.05 -8.36 -1.98
CA LEU A 54 7.20 -7.15 -1.20
C LEU A 54 5.82 -6.53 -1.00
N ILE A 55 5.41 -6.43 0.26
CA ILE A 55 4.11 -5.91 0.68
C ILE A 55 4.32 -4.48 1.16
N MET A 56 3.69 -3.53 0.48
CA MET A 56 3.65 -2.13 0.88
C MET A 56 2.24 -1.79 1.35
N VAL A 57 2.12 -1.41 2.61
CA VAL A 57 0.86 -1.04 3.26
C VAL A 57 0.90 0.44 3.58
N LYS A 58 0.06 1.23 2.91
CA LYS A 58 -0.16 2.63 3.21
C LYS A 58 -1.50 2.78 3.92
N ILE A 59 -1.48 3.43 5.08
CA ILE A 59 -2.67 3.67 5.89
C ILE A 59 -2.78 5.16 6.15
N VAL A 60 -3.96 5.72 5.93
CA VAL A 60 -4.31 7.08 6.34
C VAL A 60 -5.40 6.96 7.40
N SER A 61 -5.09 7.37 8.63
CA SER A 61 -6.05 7.42 9.72
C SER A 61 -6.61 8.82 9.92
N GLY A 62 -7.88 8.88 10.32
CA GLY A 62 -8.54 10.13 10.72
C GLY A 62 -7.91 10.77 11.99
N PRO A 63 -8.45 11.91 12.43
CA PRO A 63 -7.92 12.66 13.57
C PRO A 63 -7.90 11.83 14.85
N GLN A 64 -6.93 12.11 15.74
CA GLN A 64 -6.84 11.46 17.05
C GLN A 64 -8.02 11.87 17.93
N ILE A 65 -8.66 10.87 18.54
CA ILE A 65 -9.76 11.05 19.51
C ILE A 65 -9.18 10.84 20.90
N GLN A 66 -9.55 11.71 21.84
CA GLN A 66 -9.10 11.58 23.23
C GLN A 66 -9.66 10.29 23.85
N SER A 67 -8.86 9.63 24.69
CA SER A 67 -9.20 8.36 25.34
C SER A 67 -9.47 7.19 24.38
N GLN A 68 -9.14 7.33 23.08
CA GLN A 68 -9.13 6.25 22.10
C GLN A 68 -7.76 6.11 21.44
N THR A 69 -7.36 4.87 21.17
CA THR A 69 -6.12 4.54 20.46
C THR A 69 -6.44 3.57 19.33
N LEU A 70 -5.97 3.89 18.13
CA LEU A 70 -6.12 3.01 16.98
C LEU A 70 -4.84 2.20 16.83
N ASN A 71 -4.91 0.89 17.03
CA ASN A 71 -3.76 0.00 16.89
C ASN A 71 -3.86 -0.79 15.60
N LEU A 72 -2.71 -1.03 14.98
CA LEU A 72 -2.56 -1.87 13.80
C LEU A 72 -1.79 -3.12 14.19
N LYS A 73 -2.32 -4.26 13.73
CA LYS A 73 -1.66 -5.56 13.83
C LYS A 73 -1.64 -6.19 12.46
N ILE A 74 -0.46 -6.63 12.04
CA ILE A 74 -0.27 -7.37 10.80
C ILE A 74 0.32 -8.72 11.17
N PHE A 75 -0.38 -9.78 10.80
CA PHE A 75 0.06 -11.16 11.03
C PHE A 75 -0.26 -12.04 9.82
N ASP A 76 0.43 -13.16 9.71
CA ASP A 76 0.24 -14.12 8.62
C ASP A 76 -0.78 -15.22 8.96
N SER A 77 -0.96 -16.15 8.02
CA SER A 77 -1.78 -17.36 8.19
C SER A 77 -1.35 -18.28 9.33
N GLU A 78 -0.12 -18.15 9.83
CA GLU A 78 0.44 -18.95 10.91
C GLU A 78 0.44 -18.21 12.25
N ASN A 79 -0.18 -17.01 12.31
CA ASN A 79 -0.20 -16.12 13.46
C ASN A 79 1.20 -15.58 13.82
N ASN A 80 2.13 -15.54 12.88
CA ASN A 80 3.38 -14.81 13.05
C ASN A 80 3.10 -13.32 12.92
N LEU A 81 3.50 -12.56 13.94
CA LEU A 81 3.32 -11.13 14.01
C LEU A 81 4.37 -10.43 13.13
N LEU A 82 3.96 -9.93 11.97
CA LEU A 82 4.84 -9.23 11.04
C LEU A 82 5.09 -7.78 11.50
N ARG A 83 4.02 -7.11 11.96
CA ARG A 83 4.11 -5.73 12.41
C ARG A 83 3.04 -5.39 13.44
N VAL A 84 3.41 -4.54 14.39
CA VAL A 84 2.45 -3.85 15.27
C VAL A 84 2.79 -2.37 15.30
N SER A 85 1.77 -1.54 15.24
CA SER A 85 1.89 -0.10 15.45
C SER A 85 0.79 0.34 16.39
N ASN A 86 1.18 0.94 17.51
CA ASN A 86 0.24 1.44 18.50
C ASN A 86 -0.07 2.91 18.23
N ASN A 87 -1.31 3.32 18.46
CA ASN A 87 -1.80 4.69 18.31
C ASN A 87 -1.46 5.33 16.95
N LEU A 88 -2.11 4.84 15.89
CA LEU A 88 -2.04 5.38 14.55
C LEU A 88 -2.70 6.75 14.45
N VAL A 89 -1.91 7.75 14.05
CA VAL A 89 -2.34 9.12 13.77
C VAL A 89 -1.74 9.57 12.44
N GLY A 90 -2.59 9.98 11.51
CA GLY A 90 -2.17 10.49 10.20
C GLY A 90 -1.79 9.38 9.22
N GLU A 91 -0.79 9.63 8.39
CA GLU A 91 -0.36 8.72 7.34
C GLU A 91 0.85 7.88 7.78
N ILE A 92 0.77 6.57 7.59
CA ILE A 92 1.89 5.65 7.77
C ILE A 92 2.07 4.79 6.51
N THR A 93 3.33 4.49 6.18
CA THR A 93 3.67 3.53 5.13
C THR A 93 4.58 2.47 5.72
N ILE A 94 4.20 1.20 5.57
CA ILE A 94 4.92 0.03 6.07
C ILE A 94 5.33 -0.80 4.86
N ILE A 95 6.58 -1.22 4.83
CA ILE A 95 7.11 -2.13 3.81
C ILE A 95 7.61 -3.37 4.53
N MET A 96 7.17 -4.55 4.08
CA MET A 96 7.53 -5.83 4.69
C MET A 96 7.56 -6.94 3.63
N LYS A 97 8.28 -8.02 3.91
CA LYS A 97 8.26 -9.25 3.10
C LYS A 97 7.41 -10.30 3.81
N ASN A 98 6.73 -11.15 3.06
CA ASN A 98 6.09 -12.32 3.64
C ASN A 98 7.17 -13.27 4.22
N LEU A 99 6.99 -13.70 5.47
CA LEU A 99 7.88 -14.61 6.19
C LEU A 99 7.52 -16.09 6.01
N ASN A 100 6.41 -16.41 5.32
CA ASN A 100 6.17 -17.74 4.75
C ASN A 100 7.17 -18.00 3.62
N ASN A 101 8.45 -18.10 3.96
CA ASN A 101 9.35 -18.92 3.19
C ASN A 101 8.96 -20.36 3.52
N ASP A 102 8.71 -21.19 2.50
CA ASP A 102 8.75 -22.63 2.70
C ASP A 102 9.99 -22.94 3.55
N PRO A 103 9.87 -23.70 4.65
CA PRO A 103 11.06 -24.16 5.33
C PRO A 103 11.87 -24.86 4.26
N ILE A 104 13.06 -24.34 3.98
CA ILE A 104 14.09 -25.10 3.26
C ILE A 104 14.22 -26.35 4.13
N TYR A 105 13.62 -27.44 3.67
CA TYR A 105 13.78 -28.76 4.25
C TYR A 105 15.26 -29.09 4.06
N ASP A 106 16.08 -28.66 5.01
CA ASP A 106 17.36 -29.29 5.23
C ASP A 106 17.02 -30.65 5.83
N GLU A 107 17.07 -31.66 4.97
CA GLU A 107 16.73 -33.04 5.24
C GLU A 107 17.80 -33.63 6.15
N GLY A 108 17.80 -33.22 7.43
CA GLY A 108 18.87 -33.55 8.36
C GLY A 108 18.51 -33.25 9.81
N ASN A 109 17.85 -34.21 10.45
CA ASN A 109 17.79 -34.37 11.92
C ASN A 109 17.04 -33.33 12.76
N SER A 110 15.73 -33.55 13.02
CA SER A 110 15.17 -33.31 14.38
C SER A 110 13.77 -33.93 14.58
N LYS A 111 13.67 -35.27 14.52
CA LYS A 111 12.52 -35.96 15.15
C LYS A 111 12.79 -36.11 16.65
N ARG A 112 12.38 -35.13 17.47
CA ARG A 112 12.09 -35.30 18.91
C ARG A 112 11.52 -33.99 19.45
N SER A 113 10.33 -34.05 20.07
CA SER A 113 9.74 -33.04 20.98
C SER A 113 8.39 -32.40 20.57
N ARG A 114 7.42 -33.17 20.03
CA ARG A 114 6.02 -32.69 19.95
C ARG A 114 4.92 -33.73 20.26
N ALA A 115 5.23 -34.79 21.00
CA ALA A 115 4.27 -35.87 21.24
C ALA A 115 3.39 -35.74 22.52
N ASN A 116 3.62 -34.78 23.43
CA ASN A 116 3.02 -34.88 24.77
C ASN A 116 1.92 -33.85 25.14
N ILE A 117 1.41 -33.07 24.18
CA ILE A 117 0.40 -32.02 24.49
C ILE A 117 -0.98 -32.31 23.87
N ILE A 118 -1.09 -33.25 22.93
CA ILE A 118 -2.29 -33.41 22.10
C ILE A 118 -3.38 -34.30 22.75
N ASP A 119 -3.04 -35.12 23.74
CA ASP A 119 -3.99 -36.12 24.29
C ASP A 119 -5.00 -35.60 25.33
N ARG A 120 -4.96 -34.30 25.72
CA ARG A 120 -5.87 -33.76 26.76
C ARG A 120 -7.00 -32.86 26.27
N LEU A 121 -7.10 -32.57 24.97
CA LEU A 121 -8.09 -31.62 24.42
C LEU A 121 -9.19 -32.27 23.56
N ALA A 122 -9.27 -33.60 23.53
CA ALA A 122 -10.18 -34.32 22.62
C ALA A 122 -11.64 -34.44 23.08
N PHE A 123 -12.05 -33.86 24.22
CA PHE A 123 -13.37 -34.17 24.83
C PHE A 123 -14.44 -33.04 24.77
N LEU A 124 -14.19 -31.91 24.10
CA LEU A 124 -15.15 -30.77 24.07
C LEU A 124 -15.62 -30.36 22.65
N LYS A 125 -15.32 -31.18 21.63
CA LYS A 125 -15.42 -30.83 20.21
C LYS A 125 -16.59 -31.49 19.49
N SER A 126 -17.81 -31.01 19.67
CA SER A 126 -18.94 -31.40 18.80
C SER A 126 -19.39 -30.24 17.91
N ASP A 127 -19.52 -29.03 18.44
CA ASP A 127 -20.07 -27.89 17.69
C ASP A 127 -19.00 -26.96 17.10
N GLU A 128 -17.76 -27.03 17.60
CA GLU A 128 -16.61 -26.24 17.17
C GLU A 128 -16.07 -26.64 15.78
N HIS A 129 -16.38 -27.86 15.34
CA HIS A 129 -15.84 -28.44 14.10
C HIS A 129 -16.33 -27.74 12.83
N LYS A 130 -17.54 -27.17 12.84
CA LYS A 130 -18.11 -26.49 11.67
C LYS A 130 -17.50 -25.10 11.46
N ALA A 131 -17.19 -24.39 12.55
CA ALA A 131 -16.46 -23.11 12.50
C ALA A 131 -14.96 -23.33 12.21
N GLN A 132 -14.35 -24.36 12.81
CA GLN A 132 -12.94 -24.72 12.54
C GLN A 132 -12.72 -25.21 11.11
N GLN A 133 -13.70 -25.81 10.43
CA GLN A 133 -13.58 -26.19 9.01
C GLN A 133 -13.56 -24.97 8.07
N LEU A 134 -14.26 -23.88 8.40
CA LEU A 134 -14.20 -22.63 7.64
C LEU A 134 -12.89 -21.86 7.92
N LEU A 135 -12.40 -21.91 9.17
CA LEU A 135 -11.13 -21.28 9.58
C LEU A 135 -9.89 -22.04 9.08
N ASN A 136 -9.95 -23.37 8.98
CA ASN A 136 -8.81 -24.21 8.53
C ASN A 136 -8.67 -24.32 7.00
N ASN A 137 -9.56 -23.72 6.19
CA ASN A 137 -9.44 -23.71 4.74
C ASN A 137 -8.27 -22.83 4.22
N ASN A 138 -7.58 -22.13 5.13
CA ASN A 138 -6.48 -21.22 4.84
C ASN A 138 -5.12 -21.71 5.36
N LYS A 139 -5.06 -22.89 5.99
CA LYS A 139 -3.81 -23.48 6.47
C LYS A 139 -2.99 -23.94 5.26
N GLY A 140 -1.88 -23.25 4.98
CA GLY A 140 -1.06 -23.44 3.78
C GLY A 140 -1.34 -22.47 2.63
N LYS A 141 -2.23 -21.47 2.81
CA LYS A 141 -2.36 -20.34 1.88
C LYS A 141 -1.57 -19.17 2.43
N ASN A 142 -0.72 -18.56 1.59
CA ASN A 142 0.05 -17.36 1.91
C ASN A 142 -0.87 -16.15 2.01
N LEU A 143 -1.46 -15.97 3.19
CA LEU A 143 -2.35 -14.87 3.51
C LEU A 143 -1.69 -13.98 4.55
N ILE A 144 -1.80 -12.68 4.35
CA ILE A 144 -1.53 -11.68 5.38
C ILE A 144 -2.85 -11.08 5.82
N TYR A 145 -2.96 -10.81 7.11
CA TYR A 145 -4.10 -10.12 7.72
C TYR A 145 -3.62 -8.77 8.23
N VAL A 146 -4.24 -7.71 7.72
CA VAL A 146 -4.04 -6.34 8.19
C VAL A 146 -5.24 -5.97 9.05
N CYS A 147 -5.03 -5.83 10.35
CA CYS A 147 -6.09 -5.69 11.33
C CYS A 147 -5.98 -4.41 12.14
N PHE A 148 -7.12 -3.89 12.56
CA PHE A 148 -7.19 -2.65 13.32
C PHE A 148 -8.04 -2.79 14.59
N ASP A 149 -7.51 -2.29 15.70
CA ASP A 149 -8.20 -2.27 16.99
C ASP A 149 -8.37 -0.82 17.45
N ASN A 150 -9.60 -0.32 17.49
CA ASN A 150 -9.91 0.99 18.06
C ASN A 150 -10.19 0.84 19.56
N LEU A 151 -9.17 0.94 20.41
CA LEU A 151 -9.28 0.70 21.85
C LEU A 151 -9.62 1.99 22.59
N TYR A 152 -10.57 1.93 23.52
CA TYR A 152 -10.84 3.02 24.46
C TYR A 152 -10.59 2.61 25.91
N SER A 153 -10.02 3.53 26.69
CA SER A 153 -9.60 3.30 28.07
C SER A 153 -10.53 3.95 29.11
N ASP A 154 -11.21 5.03 28.72
CA ASP A 154 -12.11 5.78 29.60
C ASP A 154 -13.44 5.03 29.81
N LYS A 155 -13.80 4.86 31.08
CA LYS A 155 -15.04 4.20 31.54
C LYS A 155 -16.03 5.19 32.16
N SER A 156 -15.75 6.49 32.06
CA SER A 156 -16.61 7.55 32.59
C SER A 156 -17.96 7.56 31.89
N TRP A 157 -19.04 7.81 32.63
CA TRP A 157 -20.40 7.82 32.07
C TRP A 157 -20.65 8.89 31.00
N SER A 158 -19.82 9.93 30.96
CA SER A 158 -19.87 10.97 29.95
C SER A 158 -19.16 10.61 28.65
N PHE A 159 -18.29 9.60 28.66
CA PHE A 159 -17.50 9.21 27.50
C PHE A 159 -18.32 8.33 26.56
N HIS A 160 -18.44 8.77 25.31
CA HIS A 160 -19.15 8.05 24.26
C HIS A 160 -18.11 7.63 23.21
N PRO A 161 -17.85 6.33 23.03
CA PRO A 161 -16.87 5.86 22.07
C PRO A 161 -17.33 6.17 20.64
N GLU A 162 -16.45 6.77 19.86
CA GLU A 162 -16.68 7.06 18.45
C GLU A 162 -16.01 6.03 17.54
N ASN A 163 -16.56 5.87 16.34
CA ASN A 163 -15.99 5.03 15.29
C ASN A 163 -14.83 5.76 14.61
N ARG A 164 -13.82 5.02 14.15
CA ARG A 164 -12.68 5.61 13.42
C ARG A 164 -12.65 5.14 11.98
N GLU A 165 -12.51 6.08 11.06
CA GLU A 165 -12.36 5.82 9.63
C GLU A 165 -10.89 5.67 9.27
N ILE A 166 -10.60 4.69 8.43
CA ILE A 166 -9.27 4.44 7.89
C ILE A 166 -9.34 4.23 6.37
N GLU A 167 -8.32 4.72 5.68
CA GLU A 167 -8.07 4.38 4.29
C GLU A 167 -6.86 3.47 4.22
N LEU A 168 -7.01 2.30 3.58
CA LEU A 168 -5.97 1.30 3.45
C LEU A 168 -5.66 1.07 1.97
N THR A 169 -4.39 1.22 1.60
CA THR A 169 -3.85 0.85 0.30
C THR A 169 -2.78 -0.22 0.50
N VAL A 170 -2.93 -1.37 -0.16
CA VAL A 170 -1.94 -2.46 -0.14
C VAL A 170 -1.45 -2.71 -1.56
N ASP A 171 -0.14 -2.56 -1.76
CA ASP A 171 0.55 -2.85 -3.01
C ASP A 171 1.45 -4.08 -2.82
N LEU A 172 1.29 -5.07 -3.69
CA LEU A 172 1.98 -6.35 -3.64
C LEU A 172 2.86 -6.46 -4.89
N ARG A 173 4.18 -6.48 -4.70
CA ARG A 173 5.14 -6.52 -5.81
C ARG A 173 6.10 -7.68 -5.67
N ASP A 174 6.23 -8.47 -6.71
CA ASP A 174 7.20 -9.57 -6.77
C ASP A 174 8.64 -9.01 -6.84
N VAL A 175 9.45 -9.35 -5.84
CA VAL A 175 10.87 -8.93 -5.75
C VAL A 175 11.67 -9.44 -6.96
N SER A 176 11.30 -10.57 -7.54
CA SER A 176 11.99 -11.17 -8.69
C SER A 176 11.90 -10.29 -9.94
N LYS A 177 10.83 -9.49 -10.06
CA LYS A 177 10.64 -8.53 -11.16
C LYS A 177 11.33 -7.19 -10.92
N MET A 178 11.82 -6.94 -9.70
CA MET A 178 12.58 -5.73 -9.35
C MET A 178 14.11 -5.91 -9.53
N GLN A 179 14.60 -7.13 -9.76
CA GLN A 179 16.03 -7.43 -9.95
C GLN A 179 16.56 -7.05 -11.35
N GLY A 180 16.35 -5.80 -11.77
CA GLY A 180 17.02 -5.23 -12.96
C GLY A 180 18.47 -4.81 -12.71
N THR A 181 18.99 -4.92 -11.49
CA THR A 181 20.38 -4.63 -11.15
C THR A 181 21.03 -5.89 -10.59
N ASP A 182 21.81 -6.56 -11.43
CA ASP A 182 22.56 -7.76 -11.07
C ASP A 182 23.70 -7.39 -10.11
N TYR A 183 23.45 -7.49 -8.80
CA TYR A 183 24.47 -7.26 -7.77
C TYR A 183 25.67 -8.21 -7.90
N ASN A 184 25.54 -9.35 -8.61
CA ASN A 184 26.68 -10.22 -8.93
C ASN A 184 27.60 -9.63 -10.01
N LEU A 185 27.09 -8.72 -10.85
CA LEU A 185 27.92 -7.94 -11.75
C LEU A 185 28.83 -7.00 -10.96
N TYR A 186 28.28 -6.37 -9.91
CA TYR A 186 29.00 -5.41 -9.08
C TYR A 186 30.01 -6.08 -8.14
N SER A 187 29.73 -7.28 -7.63
CA SER A 187 30.66 -8.00 -6.74
C SER A 187 32.00 -8.35 -7.40
N LYS A 188 32.04 -8.54 -8.74
CA LYS A 188 33.28 -8.78 -9.50
C LYS A 188 34.26 -7.61 -9.40
N TYR A 189 33.77 -6.37 -9.33
CA TYR A 189 34.63 -5.19 -9.21
C TYR A 189 35.25 -5.08 -7.82
N PHE A 190 34.51 -5.41 -6.76
CA PHE A 190 35.03 -5.37 -5.39
C PHE A 190 36.10 -6.44 -5.13
N HIS A 191 35.97 -7.63 -5.73
CA HIS A 191 37.00 -8.67 -5.61
C HIS A 191 38.28 -8.35 -6.37
N LYS A 192 38.22 -7.58 -7.48
CA LYS A 192 39.40 -7.20 -8.28
C LYS A 192 40.34 -6.24 -7.53
N PHE A 193 39.81 -5.39 -6.66
CA PHE A 193 40.63 -4.51 -5.80
C PHE A 193 41.15 -5.25 -4.55
N GLN A 194 40.38 -6.19 -4.02
CA GLN A 194 40.75 -6.92 -2.80
C GLN A 194 41.81 -8.02 -3.03
N SER A 195 41.88 -8.60 -4.23
CA SER A 195 42.97 -9.50 -4.64
C SER A 195 44.30 -8.77 -4.89
N THR A 196 44.24 -7.45 -5.11
CA THR A 196 45.43 -6.61 -5.33
C THR A 196 46.08 -6.14 -4.02
N GLU A 197 45.32 -5.97 -2.93
CA GLU A 197 45.87 -5.53 -1.63
C GLU A 197 46.44 -6.67 -0.76
N ASN A 198 46.04 -7.93 -0.96
CA ASN A 198 46.50 -9.07 -0.16
C ASN A 198 47.65 -9.88 -0.79
N SER A 199 48.25 -9.41 -1.87
CA SER A 199 49.40 -10.05 -2.52
C SER A 199 50.66 -9.18 -2.45
N ASP A 200 51.14 -9.01 -1.21
CA ASP A 200 52.55 -8.68 -0.96
C ASP A 200 53.41 -9.77 -1.64
N HIS A 201 54.27 -9.34 -2.58
CA HIS A 201 55.09 -10.13 -3.51
C HIS A 201 54.38 -10.74 -4.74
N ARG A 202 54.22 -9.91 -5.78
CA ARG A 202 54.73 -10.16 -7.14
C ARG A 202 54.45 -8.96 -8.05
N MET A 203 55.33 -7.95 -8.03
CA MET A 203 55.69 -7.27 -9.28
C MET A 203 56.44 -8.30 -10.12
N LYS A 204 55.71 -9.17 -10.79
CA LYS A 204 56.23 -10.01 -11.86
C LYS A 204 56.08 -9.16 -13.11
N ASP A 205 57.19 -8.90 -13.81
CA ASP A 205 57.19 -8.26 -15.13
C ASP A 205 56.04 -8.84 -15.94
N MET A 206 54.99 -8.04 -16.09
CA MET A 206 53.85 -8.35 -16.93
C MET A 206 54.43 -8.39 -18.35
N SER A 207 54.36 -9.55 -18.99
CA SER A 207 54.83 -9.66 -20.37
C SER A 207 54.09 -8.65 -21.22
N GLN A 208 54.76 -7.97 -22.15
CA GLN A 208 54.15 -6.94 -23.00
C GLN A 208 52.87 -7.46 -23.70
N VAL A 209 52.82 -8.76 -24.00
CA VAL A 209 51.65 -9.44 -24.58
C VAL A 209 50.47 -9.55 -23.60
N GLU A 210 50.72 -9.81 -22.31
CA GLU A 210 49.66 -9.84 -21.28
C GLU A 210 49.11 -8.44 -21.01
N PHE A 211 49.97 -7.41 -21.07
CA PHE A 211 49.54 -6.02 -20.97
C PHE A 211 48.71 -5.59 -22.18
N ASP A 212 49.12 -5.96 -23.40
CA ASP A 212 48.37 -5.65 -24.62
C ASP A 212 46.99 -6.33 -24.64
N ASP A 213 46.89 -7.58 -24.15
CA ASP A 213 45.62 -8.29 -24.01
C ASP A 213 44.71 -7.65 -22.94
N GLU A 214 45.26 -7.20 -21.81
CA GLU A 214 44.49 -6.48 -20.78
C GLU A 214 44.00 -5.12 -21.28
N ILE A 215 44.82 -4.38 -22.04
CA ILE A 215 44.42 -3.12 -22.65
C ILE A 215 43.31 -3.32 -23.69
N ALA A 216 43.36 -4.39 -24.48
CA ALA A 216 42.30 -4.72 -25.44
C ALA A 216 40.96 -5.04 -24.76
N VAL A 217 41.00 -5.74 -23.61
CA VAL A 217 39.79 -6.00 -22.80
C VAL A 217 39.22 -4.68 -22.24
N ILE A 218 40.09 -3.81 -21.71
CA ILE A 218 39.68 -2.49 -21.19
C ILE A 218 39.09 -1.60 -22.29
N GLU A 219 39.66 -1.62 -23.50
CA GLU A 219 39.15 -0.86 -24.64
C GLU A 219 37.75 -1.35 -25.06
N ASN A 220 37.53 -2.66 -25.05
CA ASN A 220 36.24 -3.24 -25.36
C ASN A 220 35.18 -2.92 -24.28
N GLU A 221 35.55 -2.99 -23.00
CA GLU A 221 34.68 -2.58 -21.89
C GLU A 221 34.37 -1.07 -21.93
N LEU A 222 35.34 -0.23 -22.30
CA LEU A 222 35.13 1.21 -22.46
C LEU A 222 34.16 1.49 -23.60
N ASN A 223 34.28 0.78 -24.73
CA ASN A 223 33.34 0.89 -25.84
C ASN A 223 31.92 0.48 -25.45
N ASP A 224 31.76 -0.59 -24.66
CA ASP A 224 30.46 -1.00 -24.14
C ASP A 224 29.87 0.05 -23.18
N VAL A 225 30.69 0.64 -22.29
CA VAL A 225 30.25 1.75 -21.42
C VAL A 225 29.85 2.97 -22.24
N VAL A 226 30.60 3.33 -23.30
CA VAL A 226 30.27 4.44 -24.19
C VAL A 226 28.97 4.19 -24.95
N GLU A 227 28.74 2.96 -25.41
CA GLU A 227 27.49 2.57 -26.07
C GLU A 227 26.30 2.62 -25.09
N ASN A 228 26.48 2.14 -23.87
CA ASN A 228 25.48 2.20 -22.81
C ASN A 228 25.15 3.64 -22.39
N LEU A 229 26.16 4.52 -22.33
CA LEU A 229 25.96 5.95 -22.07
C LEU A 229 25.19 6.63 -23.21
N LYS A 230 25.49 6.26 -24.47
CA LYS A 230 24.77 6.76 -25.64
C LYS A 230 23.30 6.31 -25.65
N ASN A 231 23.05 5.05 -25.31
CA ASN A 231 21.70 4.50 -25.15
C ASN A 231 20.94 5.19 -24.01
N SER A 232 21.60 5.45 -22.89
CA SER A 232 21.02 6.18 -21.75
C SER A 232 20.69 7.64 -22.12
N ALA A 233 21.53 8.31 -22.92
CA ALA A 233 21.24 9.66 -23.40
C ALA A 233 20.01 9.70 -24.32
N ILE A 234 19.82 8.69 -25.16
CA ILE A 234 18.62 8.55 -25.99
C ILE A 234 17.37 8.34 -25.12
N ILE A 235 17.46 7.49 -24.09
CA ILE A 235 16.37 7.25 -23.16
C ILE A 235 16.00 8.54 -22.41
N LEU A 236 16.99 9.25 -21.86
CA LEU A 236 16.77 10.53 -21.18
C LEU A 236 16.09 11.55 -22.08
N LYS A 237 16.49 11.64 -23.36
CA LYS A 237 15.85 12.51 -24.33
C LYS A 237 14.39 12.13 -24.59
N ASN A 238 14.09 10.82 -24.67
CA ASN A 238 12.72 10.34 -24.82
C ASN A 238 11.87 10.64 -23.59
N ILE A 239 12.42 10.48 -22.39
CA ILE A 239 11.74 10.81 -21.13
C ILE A 239 11.44 12.30 -21.06
N GLN A 240 12.43 13.15 -21.38
CA GLN A 240 12.25 14.60 -21.42
C GLN A 240 11.13 15.02 -22.40
N LEU A 241 11.06 14.35 -23.57
CA LEU A 241 10.00 14.59 -24.55
C LEU A 241 8.63 14.10 -24.07
N GLN A 242 8.58 13.01 -23.31
CA GLN A 242 7.34 12.55 -22.67
C GLN A 242 6.88 13.49 -21.56
N GLU A 243 7.80 14.00 -20.74
CA GLU A 243 7.50 14.97 -19.68
C GLU A 243 6.95 16.27 -20.28
N SER A 244 7.58 16.81 -21.33
CA SER A 244 7.09 18.03 -21.99
C SER A 244 5.68 17.80 -22.57
N ARG A 245 5.45 16.64 -23.19
CA ARG A 245 4.13 16.30 -23.74
C ARG A 245 3.07 16.15 -22.66
N LEU A 246 3.39 15.55 -21.52
CA LEU A 246 2.48 15.44 -20.38
C LEU A 246 2.14 16.82 -19.81
N ARG A 247 3.11 17.73 -19.76
CA ARG A 247 2.88 19.12 -19.34
C ARG A 247 1.92 19.84 -20.29
N ASP A 248 2.11 19.72 -21.60
CA ASP A 248 1.23 20.36 -22.59
C ASP A 248 -0.21 19.81 -22.52
N ILE A 249 -0.36 18.48 -22.35
CA ILE A 249 -1.66 17.84 -22.17
C ILE A 249 -2.31 18.33 -20.87
N ASN A 250 -1.56 18.44 -19.78
CA ASN A 250 -2.08 18.93 -18.51
C ASN A 250 -2.54 20.39 -18.62
N GLU A 251 -1.77 21.24 -19.30
CA GLU A 251 -2.15 22.64 -19.55
C GLU A 251 -3.42 22.73 -20.41
N GLN A 252 -3.54 21.88 -21.44
CA GLN A 252 -4.74 21.80 -22.27
C GLN A 252 -5.97 21.34 -21.48
N ILE A 253 -5.83 20.32 -20.63
CA ILE A 253 -6.92 19.84 -19.78
C ILE A 253 -7.34 20.92 -18.79
N PHE A 254 -6.37 21.60 -18.16
CA PHE A 254 -6.65 22.67 -17.20
C PHE A 254 -7.35 23.85 -17.86
N ALA A 255 -6.93 24.26 -19.06
CA ALA A 255 -7.60 25.29 -19.85
C ALA A 255 -9.05 24.91 -20.19
N GLY A 256 -9.29 23.67 -20.63
CA GLY A 256 -10.63 23.16 -20.91
C GLY A 256 -11.53 23.14 -19.67
N TYR A 257 -11.01 22.69 -18.53
CA TYR A 257 -11.76 22.65 -17.27
C TYR A 257 -12.10 24.06 -16.77
N THR A 258 -11.15 25.00 -16.85
CA THR A 258 -11.35 26.40 -16.46
C THR A 258 -12.44 27.04 -17.32
N PHE A 259 -12.42 26.81 -18.64
CA PHE A 259 -13.45 27.31 -19.55
C PHE A 259 -14.85 26.77 -19.21
N MET A 260 -14.97 25.46 -18.97
CA MET A 260 -16.26 24.85 -18.60
C MET A 260 -16.77 25.36 -17.25
N THR A 261 -15.87 25.56 -16.28
CA THR A 261 -16.22 26.06 -14.95
C THR A 261 -16.74 27.50 -15.02
N VAL A 262 -16.08 28.35 -15.81
CA VAL A 262 -16.55 29.73 -16.05
C VAL A 262 -17.92 29.74 -16.71
N LEU A 263 -18.15 28.87 -17.70
CA LEU A 263 -19.45 28.76 -18.38
C LEU A 263 -20.58 28.38 -17.42
N VAL A 264 -20.33 27.39 -16.55
CA VAL A 264 -21.31 26.97 -15.52
C VAL A 264 -21.60 28.11 -14.53
N LEU A 265 -20.58 28.85 -14.11
CA LEU A 265 -20.75 29.98 -13.19
C LEU A 265 -21.62 31.08 -13.82
N VAL A 266 -21.39 31.43 -15.09
CA VAL A 266 -22.23 32.38 -15.83
C VAL A 266 -23.68 31.88 -15.92
N ALA A 267 -23.89 30.58 -16.15
CA ALA A 267 -25.23 30.00 -16.19
C ALA A 267 -25.95 30.12 -14.84
N ILE A 268 -25.26 29.81 -13.72
CA ILE A 268 -25.83 29.93 -12.36
C ILE A 268 -26.24 31.37 -12.07
N VAL A 269 -25.39 32.35 -12.39
CA VAL A 269 -25.71 33.77 -12.21
C VAL A 269 -26.91 34.17 -13.07
N GLY A 270 -26.96 33.72 -14.32
CA GLY A 270 -28.10 33.96 -15.21
C GLY A 270 -29.42 33.42 -14.66
N PHE A 271 -29.42 32.19 -14.15
CA PHE A 271 -30.60 31.60 -13.51
C PHE A 271 -30.98 32.32 -12.21
N GLY A 272 -30.00 32.74 -11.41
CA GLY A 272 -30.24 33.52 -10.19
C GLY A 272 -30.97 34.84 -10.48
N ILE A 273 -30.48 35.61 -11.46
CA ILE A 273 -31.12 36.87 -11.89
C ILE A 273 -32.54 36.60 -12.40
N PHE A 274 -32.72 35.56 -13.21
CA PHE A 274 -34.03 35.18 -13.73
C PHE A 274 -35.03 34.85 -12.61
N GLN A 275 -34.60 34.09 -11.59
CA GLN A 275 -35.41 33.77 -10.43
C GLN A 275 -35.78 35.02 -9.62
N THR A 276 -34.83 35.93 -9.38
CA THR A 276 -35.10 37.19 -8.66
C THR A 276 -36.12 38.05 -9.41
N VAL A 277 -35.98 38.20 -10.73
CA VAL A 277 -36.94 38.96 -11.56
C VAL A 277 -38.32 38.31 -11.55
N TYR A 278 -38.39 36.98 -11.63
CA TYR A 278 -39.65 36.24 -11.56
C TYR A 278 -40.38 36.46 -10.24
N VAL A 279 -39.67 36.31 -9.11
CA VAL A 279 -40.24 36.53 -7.76
C VAL A 279 -40.68 37.98 -7.58
N HIS A 280 -39.86 38.93 -8.03
CA HIS A 280 -40.21 40.35 -7.95
C HIS A 280 -41.51 40.66 -8.70
N ARG A 281 -41.65 40.17 -9.94
CA ARG A 281 -42.88 40.33 -10.73
C ARG A 281 -44.09 39.62 -10.11
N TYR A 282 -43.90 38.42 -9.57
CA TYR A 282 -44.95 37.68 -8.90
C TYR A 282 -45.48 38.42 -7.66
N LEU A 283 -44.60 38.96 -6.83
CA LEU A 283 -44.96 39.73 -5.63
C LEU A 283 -45.67 41.04 -5.98
N THR A 284 -45.18 41.80 -6.98
CA THR A 284 -45.84 43.04 -7.42
C THR A 284 -47.25 42.83 -7.98
N LYS A 285 -47.55 41.66 -8.56
CA LYS A 285 -48.91 41.35 -9.06
C LYS A 285 -49.89 40.95 -7.95
N LYS A 286 -49.40 40.46 -6.80
CA LYS A 286 -50.26 40.03 -5.68
C LYS A 286 -50.57 41.14 -4.66
N VAL A 287 -49.79 42.23 -4.64
CA VAL A 287 -50.01 43.37 -3.73
C VAL A 287 -51.10 44.33 -4.25
N ILE A 288 -51.67 44.07 -5.43
CA ILE A 288 -52.84 44.79 -5.96
C ILE A 288 -54.05 43.83 -5.92
N TYR A 289 -54.56 43.54 -4.73
CA TYR A 289 -55.92 43.09 -4.47
C TYR A 289 -56.27 43.33 -3.00
#